data_AF-M5XHT0-F1
#
_entry.id   AF-M5XHT0-F1
#
_cell.length_a   1.000
_cell.length_b   1.000
_cell.length_c   1.000
_cell.angle_alpha   90.00
_cell.angle_beta   90.00
_cell.angle_gamma   90.00
#
_symmetry.space_group_name_H-M   'P 1'
#
loop_
_entity.id
_entity.type
_entity.pdbx_description
1 polymer ?
#
loop_
_entity_poly.entity_id
_entity_poly.type
_entity_poly.pdbx_seq_one_letter_code
_entity_poly.pdbx_strand_id
1 'polypeptide(L)'
;MVESTPSGAAAWEDDEDWELVNEDGFVFKRRKKRRVDPSADSSLRAPPSASAADLQEDAEKLRRERKKKSLLKLKTQYQAEIDQWELLSSTLRAVEERTCHLQEQQQQHRLNEQEREKTASLAGSGPSELQGAESVCGSVVDELLLQAEAQEAIIGDVSNLCDIAEAMCSEQEEQITQSLLDLPIWGSPQELMNSLCDP
;
A
#
# COMPACT_ATOMS: atom_id res chain seq x y z
N MET A 1 -57.16 -16.57 -51.79
CA MET A 1 -56.56 -15.26 -51.43
C MET A 1 -57.26 -14.75 -50.21
N VAL A 2 -56.61 -14.79 -49.05
CA VAL A 2 -56.21 -13.64 -48.22
C VAL A 2 -55.35 -14.25 -47.10
N GLU A 3 -54.04 -14.05 -47.19
CA GLU A 3 -53.12 -14.22 -46.06
C GLU A 3 -53.45 -13.17 -45.00
N SER A 4 -53.40 -13.56 -43.73
CA SER A 4 -53.28 -12.62 -42.63
C SER A 4 -52.39 -13.23 -41.57
N THR A 5 -51.10 -12.93 -41.70
CA THR A 5 -50.12 -12.95 -40.62
C THR A 5 -50.64 -12.18 -39.41
N PRO A 6 -50.66 -12.76 -38.20
CA PRO A 6 -50.64 -11.97 -36.99
C PRO A 6 -49.21 -11.49 -36.74
N SER A 7 -49.09 -10.17 -36.88
CA SER A 7 -48.01 -9.29 -36.44
C SER A 7 -47.42 -9.73 -35.09
N GLY A 8 -46.14 -10.12 -35.12
CA GLY A 8 -45.30 -10.21 -33.92
C GLY A 8 -44.97 -8.82 -33.43
N ALA A 9 -45.92 -8.19 -32.74
CA ALA A 9 -45.72 -6.93 -32.06
C ALA A 9 -45.21 -7.18 -30.64
N ALA A 10 -43.92 -6.88 -30.47
CA ALA A 10 -43.40 -6.14 -29.32
C ALA A 10 -43.39 -6.84 -27.94
N ALA A 11 -42.45 -7.76 -27.77
CA ALA A 11 -41.88 -8.12 -26.47
C ALA A 11 -40.91 -7.03 -25.96
N TRP A 12 -41.39 -5.81 -25.72
CA TRP A 12 -40.57 -4.67 -25.23
C TRP A 12 -41.08 -4.02 -23.93
N GLU A 13 -42.00 -4.63 -23.18
CA GLU A 13 -42.50 -4.02 -21.93
C GLU A 13 -41.55 -4.18 -20.72
N ASP A 14 -40.50 -5.00 -20.80
CA ASP A 14 -39.63 -5.28 -19.64
C ASP A 14 -38.43 -4.31 -19.50
N ASP A 15 -38.14 -3.50 -20.54
CA ASP A 15 -37.05 -2.52 -20.51
C ASP A 15 -37.43 -1.20 -19.81
N GLU A 16 -38.72 -0.87 -19.69
CA GLU A 16 -39.20 0.36 -19.02
C GLU A 16 -39.18 0.30 -17.49
N ASP A 17 -38.95 -0.90 -16.94
CA ASP A 17 -39.02 -1.21 -15.52
C ASP A 17 -37.67 -1.01 -14.79
N TRP A 18 -36.58 -0.67 -15.50
CA TRP A 18 -35.25 -0.53 -14.91
C TRP A 18 -34.69 0.88 -15.08
N GLU A 19 -34.34 1.54 -13.97
CA GLU A 19 -33.62 2.81 -13.97
C GLU A 19 -32.11 2.58 -13.79
N LEU A 20 -31.31 3.29 -14.58
CA LEU A 20 -29.85 3.35 -14.41
C LEU A 20 -29.53 4.36 -13.31
N VAL A 21 -28.83 3.90 -12.28
CA VAL A 21 -28.46 4.70 -11.12
C VAL A 21 -26.95 4.73 -11.01
N ASN A 22 -26.42 5.94 -10.91
CA ASN A 22 -25.02 6.18 -10.63
C ASN A 22 -24.88 6.52 -9.14
N GLU A 23 -24.25 5.63 -8.38
CA GLU A 23 -23.85 5.89 -6.99
C GLU A 23 -22.32 5.82 -6.93
N ASP A 24 -21.70 6.99 -6.72
CA ASP A 24 -20.26 7.16 -6.52
C ASP A 24 -19.38 6.57 -7.64
N GLY A 25 -19.81 6.66 -8.90
CA GLY A 25 -19.06 6.22 -10.07
C GLY A 25 -19.32 4.78 -10.50
N PHE A 26 -20.17 4.04 -9.77
CA PHE A 26 -20.66 2.73 -10.19
C PHE A 26 -22.09 2.84 -10.73
N VAL A 27 -22.27 2.43 -11.99
CA VAL A 27 -23.56 2.48 -12.69
C VAL A 27 -24.20 1.09 -12.67
N PHE A 28 -25.39 0.98 -12.07
CA PHE A 28 -26.15 -0.27 -12.07
C PHE A 28 -27.63 -0.04 -12.40
N LYS A 29 -28.30 -1.09 -12.88
CA LYS A 29 -29.74 -1.10 -13.15
C LYS A 29 -30.50 -1.48 -11.87
N ARG A 30 -31.53 -0.72 -11.48
CA ARG A 30 -32.49 -1.14 -10.43
C ARG A 30 -33.93 -1.00 -10.89
N ARG A 31 -34.83 -1.82 -10.33
CA ARG A 31 -36.27 -1.74 -10.67
C ARG A 31 -36.85 -0.39 -10.26
N LYS A 32 -37.49 0.28 -11.22
CA LYS A 32 -38.27 1.50 -11.05
C LYS A 32 -39.45 1.20 -10.12
N LYS A 33 -39.54 1.88 -8.98
CA LYS A 33 -40.70 1.72 -8.08
C LYS A 33 -41.93 2.28 -8.78
N ARG A 34 -42.94 1.43 -9.07
CA ARG A 34 -44.28 1.90 -9.46
C ARG A 34 -44.78 2.82 -8.36
N ARG A 35 -44.80 4.13 -8.61
CA ARG A 35 -45.58 5.05 -7.78
C ARG A 35 -47.03 4.68 -8.04
N VAL A 36 -47.67 4.08 -7.04
CA VAL A 36 -49.13 3.90 -7.06
C VAL A 36 -49.71 5.31 -7.08
N ASP A 37 -50.32 5.67 -8.20
CA ASP A 37 -51.11 6.89 -8.35
C ASP A 37 -52.27 6.78 -7.34
N PRO A 38 -52.50 7.75 -6.43
CA PRO A 38 -53.46 7.60 -5.34
C PRO A 38 -54.93 7.69 -5.80
N SER A 39 -55.20 7.55 -7.10
CA SER A 39 -56.53 7.67 -7.69
C SER A 39 -56.97 6.38 -8.41
N ALA A 40 -56.74 5.22 -7.81
CA ALA A 40 -57.56 4.04 -8.07
C ALA A 40 -57.52 3.07 -6.88
N ASP A 41 -58.68 2.95 -6.25
CA ASP A 41 -59.14 1.82 -5.44
C ASP A 41 -58.63 1.68 -4.00
N SER A 42 -59.42 2.25 -3.09
CA SER A 42 -59.53 1.80 -1.71
C SER A 42 -60.21 0.44 -1.67
N SER A 43 -59.47 -0.63 -1.39
CA SER A 43 -59.88 -1.69 -0.45
C SER A 43 -58.82 -2.78 -0.36
N LEU A 44 -58.13 -2.83 0.78
CA LEU A 44 -57.81 -4.01 1.61
C LEU A 44 -56.64 -3.64 2.53
N ARG A 45 -56.99 -3.22 3.74
CA ARG A 45 -56.06 -2.83 4.81
C ARG A 45 -55.46 -4.09 5.45
N ALA A 46 -54.22 -4.43 5.08
CA ALA A 46 -53.35 -5.31 5.84
C ALA A 46 -52.73 -4.54 7.05
N PRO A 47 -52.30 -5.22 8.14
CA PRO A 47 -51.83 -4.55 9.36
C PRO A 47 -50.56 -3.71 9.10
N PRO A 48 -50.21 -2.75 9.98
CA PRO A 48 -48.99 -1.96 9.84
C PRO A 48 -47.78 -2.83 10.18
N SER A 49 -47.45 -3.76 9.29
CA SER A 49 -46.11 -4.32 9.24
C SER A 49 -45.20 -3.19 8.80
N ALA A 50 -44.13 -2.92 9.56
CA ALA A 50 -43.04 -2.04 9.12
C ALA A 50 -42.77 -2.33 7.65
N SER A 51 -42.87 -1.31 6.81
CA SER A 51 -42.86 -1.53 5.37
C SER A 51 -41.51 -2.14 5.00
N ALA A 52 -41.47 -3.04 4.04
CA ALA A 52 -40.19 -3.60 3.56
C ALA A 52 -39.20 -2.51 3.13
N ALA A 53 -39.69 -1.31 2.79
CA ALA A 53 -38.88 -0.13 2.50
C ALA A 53 -38.17 0.43 3.75
N ASP A 54 -38.80 0.43 4.92
CA ASP A 54 -38.20 0.93 6.17
C ASP A 54 -37.07 -0.01 6.65
N LEU A 55 -37.30 -1.32 6.59
CA LEU A 55 -36.28 -2.32 6.93
C LEU A 55 -35.07 -2.28 5.98
N GLN A 56 -35.30 -1.99 4.70
CA GLN A 56 -34.24 -1.86 3.70
C GLN A 56 -33.43 -0.57 3.89
N GLU A 57 -34.08 0.54 4.22
CA GLU A 57 -33.39 1.81 4.50
C GLU A 57 -32.46 1.69 5.72
N ASP A 58 -32.90 1.00 6.77
CA ASP A 58 -32.10 0.78 7.98
C ASP A 58 -30.89 -0.14 7.72
N ALA A 59 -31.05 -1.18 6.91
CA ALA A 59 -29.94 -2.04 6.49
C ALA A 59 -28.89 -1.26 5.67
N GLU A 60 -29.33 -0.37 4.77
CA GLU A 60 -28.43 0.48 4.00
C GLU A 60 -27.71 1.52 4.87
N LYS A 61 -28.40 2.12 5.85
CA LYS A 61 -27.77 3.03 6.84
C LYS A 61 -26.67 2.31 7.61
N LEU A 62 -26.95 1.10 8.13
CA LEU A 62 -25.95 0.30 8.84
C LEU A 62 -24.76 -0.05 7.94
N ARG A 63 -25.00 -0.34 6.65
CA ARG A 63 -23.94 -0.56 5.66
C ARG A 63 -23.08 0.69 5.46
N ARG A 64 -23.69 1.87 5.32
CA ARG A 64 -23.00 3.16 5.19
C ARG A 64 -22.17 3.46 6.43
N GLU A 65 -22.68 3.20 7.62
CA GLU A 65 -21.94 3.40 8.88
C GLU A 65 -20.72 2.50 8.99
N ARG A 66 -20.85 1.20 8.66
CA ARG A 66 -19.71 0.27 8.64
C ARG A 66 -18.62 0.72 7.68
N LYS A 67 -19.00 1.19 6.48
CA LYS A 67 -18.08 1.74 5.49
C LYS A 67 -17.39 3.01 6.01
N LYS A 68 -18.15 3.96 6.57
CA LYS A 68 -17.60 5.20 7.17
C LYS A 68 -16.61 4.90 8.29
N LYS A 69 -16.93 3.96 9.18
CA LYS A 69 -16.03 3.52 10.25
C LYS A 69 -14.73 2.92 9.69
N SER A 70 -14.82 2.10 8.66
CA SER A 70 -13.65 1.47 8.02
C SER A 70 -12.76 2.51 7.34
N LEU A 71 -13.35 3.45 6.59
CA LEU A 71 -12.60 4.55 5.96
C LEU A 71 -11.95 5.47 6.99
N LEU A 72 -12.63 5.78 8.10
CA LEU A 72 -12.06 6.58 9.17
C LEU A 72 -10.85 5.87 9.80
N LYS A 73 -10.95 4.56 10.05
CA LYS A 73 -9.82 3.77 10.56
C LYS A 73 -8.64 3.80 9.60
N LEU A 74 -8.90 3.59 8.31
CA LEU A 74 -7.85 3.61 7.29
C LEU A 74 -7.19 4.99 7.20
N LYS A 75 -7.99 6.07 7.22
CA LYS A 75 -7.48 7.44 7.29
C LYS A 75 -6.58 7.65 8.51
N THR A 76 -7.01 7.21 9.69
CA THR A 76 -6.19 7.36 10.91
C THR A 76 -4.91 6.53 10.85
N GLN A 77 -4.93 5.35 10.24
CA GLN A 77 -3.75 4.52 10.06
C GLN A 77 -2.74 5.19 9.12
N TYR A 78 -3.17 5.60 7.93
CA TYR A 78 -2.27 6.29 6.99
C TYR A 78 -1.77 7.62 7.54
N GLN A 79 -2.57 8.35 8.30
CA GLN A 79 -2.09 9.57 8.94
C GLN A 79 -0.98 9.27 9.95
N ALA A 80 -1.17 8.28 10.82
CA ALA A 80 -0.14 7.91 11.79
C ALA A 80 1.14 7.41 11.12
N GLU A 81 1.01 6.67 10.02
CA GLU A 81 2.14 6.20 9.23
C GLU A 81 2.88 7.38 8.58
N ILE A 82 2.17 8.34 7.96
CA ILE A 82 2.77 9.56 7.41
C ILE A 82 3.52 10.33 8.51
N ASP A 83 2.90 10.54 9.67
CA ASP A 83 3.53 11.24 10.79
C ASP A 83 4.82 10.52 11.24
N GLN A 84 4.83 9.18 11.23
CA GLN A 84 6.02 8.38 11.53
C GLN A 84 7.11 8.54 10.46
N TRP A 85 6.76 8.52 9.18
CA TRP A 85 7.69 8.74 8.08
C TRP A 85 8.30 10.14 8.13
N GLU A 86 7.51 11.17 8.46
CA GLU A 86 7.99 12.53 8.64
C GLU A 86 8.97 12.65 9.83
N LEU A 87 8.67 11.99 10.95
CA LEU A 87 9.57 11.94 12.10
C LEU A 87 10.90 11.26 11.77
N LEU A 88 10.87 10.12 11.09
CA LEU A 88 12.08 9.42 10.66
C LEU A 88 12.90 10.26 9.66
N SER A 89 12.24 10.87 8.69
CA SER A 89 12.87 11.76 7.70
C SER A 89 13.56 12.95 8.35
N SER A 90 12.89 13.61 9.31
CA SER A 90 13.48 14.73 10.05
C SER A 90 14.66 14.31 10.93
N THR A 91 14.57 13.13 11.55
CA THR A 91 15.66 12.57 12.37
C THR A 91 16.88 12.24 11.52
N LEU A 92 16.68 11.63 10.34
CA LEU A 92 17.75 11.34 9.39
C LEU A 92 18.45 12.62 8.97
N ARG A 93 17.69 13.64 8.54
CA ARG A 93 18.25 14.95 8.16
C ARG A 93 19.03 15.59 9.30
N ALA A 94 18.54 15.51 10.53
CA ALA A 94 19.25 16.04 11.70
C ALA A 94 20.54 15.27 12.04
N VAL A 95 20.63 13.98 11.70
CA VAL A 95 21.89 13.22 11.79
C VAL A 95 22.84 13.68 10.70
N GLU A 96 22.38 13.79 9.45
CA GLU A 96 23.18 14.26 8.31
C GLU A 96 23.77 15.65 8.57
N GLU A 97 22.95 16.61 9.02
CA GLU A 97 23.39 17.97 9.36
C GLU A 97 24.47 17.97 10.46
N ARG A 98 24.30 17.14 11.50
CA ARG A 98 25.31 17.01 12.56
C ARG A 98 26.63 16.45 12.04
N THR A 99 26.57 15.45 11.16
CA THR A 99 27.75 14.83 10.56
C THR A 99 28.47 15.82 9.63
N CYS A 100 27.73 16.52 8.77
CA CYS A 100 28.30 17.58 7.92
C CYS A 100 28.97 18.67 8.75
N HIS A 101 28.29 19.16 9.80
CA HIS A 101 28.85 20.19 10.67
C HIS A 101 30.11 19.72 11.41
N LEU A 102 30.15 18.46 11.85
CA LEU A 102 31.34 17.89 12.48
C LEU A 102 32.50 17.78 11.48
N GLN A 103 32.22 17.36 10.25
CA GLN A 103 33.22 17.28 9.18
C GLN A 103 33.79 18.66 8.83
N GLU A 104 32.93 19.67 8.71
CA GLU A 104 33.34 21.06 8.48
C GLU A 104 34.21 21.60 9.62
N GLN A 105 33.84 21.33 10.88
CA GLN A 105 34.67 21.70 12.03
C GLN A 105 36.04 21.02 12.01
N GLN A 106 36.10 19.73 11.71
CA GLN A 106 37.38 19.01 11.62
C GLN A 106 38.25 19.57 10.47
N GLN A 107 37.64 19.89 9.32
CA GLN A 107 38.37 20.48 8.21
C GLN A 107 38.91 21.87 8.56
N GLN A 108 38.12 22.72 9.23
CA GLN A 108 38.57 24.01 9.72
C GLN A 108 39.68 23.87 10.77
N HIS A 109 39.59 22.90 11.67
CA HIS A 109 40.63 22.63 12.66
C HIS A 109 41.95 22.25 11.98
N ARG A 110 41.92 21.33 11.00
CA ARG A 110 43.11 20.94 10.23
C ARG A 110 43.73 22.12 9.48
N LEU A 111 42.92 22.99 8.88
CA LEU A 111 43.41 24.19 8.18
C LEU A 111 44.06 25.18 9.16
N ASN A 112 43.43 25.43 10.31
CA ASN A 112 43.97 26.32 11.35
C ASN A 112 45.28 25.77 11.95
N GLU A 113 45.37 24.46 12.19
CA GLU A 113 46.61 23.82 12.65
C GLU A 113 47.72 23.95 11.62
N GLN A 114 47.44 23.71 10.34
CA GLN A 114 48.41 23.87 9.27
C GLN A 114 48.89 25.33 9.12
N GLU A 115 48.01 26.32 9.26
CA GLU A 115 48.40 27.73 9.28
C GLU A 115 49.26 28.07 10.50
N ARG A 116 48.94 27.52 11.68
CA ARG A 116 49.71 27.71 12.91
C ARG A 116 51.10 27.07 12.83
N GLU A 117 51.22 25.90 12.21
CA GLU A 117 52.50 25.22 11.97
C GLU A 117 53.34 25.94 10.91
N LYS A 118 52.72 26.47 9.85
CA LYS A 118 53.42 27.31 8.86
C LYS A 118 53.94 28.61 9.47
N THR A 119 53.14 29.27 10.30
CA THR A 119 53.57 30.51 10.99
C THR A 119 54.62 30.22 12.08
N ALA A 120 54.57 29.07 12.74
CA ALA A 120 55.59 28.62 13.68
C ALA A 120 56.91 28.19 12.99
N SER A 121 56.84 27.51 11.83
CA SER A 121 58.02 27.13 11.03
C SER A 121 58.79 28.33 10.47
N LEU A 122 58.10 29.44 10.17
CA LEU A 122 58.76 30.70 9.81
C LEU A 122 59.49 31.36 11.00
N ALA A 123 59.11 31.04 12.24
CA ALA A 123 59.72 31.58 13.45
C ALA A 123 60.76 30.63 14.10
N GLY A 124 60.72 29.33 13.79
CA GLY A 124 61.60 28.31 14.37
C GLY A 124 62.34 27.50 13.31
N SER A 125 63.55 27.94 12.96
CA SER A 125 64.49 27.09 12.21
C SER A 125 65.06 26.01 13.12
N GLY A 126 64.75 24.74 12.84
CA GLY A 126 65.39 23.57 13.42
C GLY A 126 65.01 22.30 12.64
N PRO A 127 65.98 21.45 12.21
CA PRO A 127 65.68 20.32 11.34
C PRO A 127 65.21 19.12 12.16
N SER A 128 63.97 18.69 11.96
CA SER A 128 63.51 17.35 12.35
C SER A 128 62.30 16.93 11.51
N GLU A 129 62.45 16.97 10.18
CA GLU A 129 61.58 16.24 9.26
C GLU A 129 61.94 14.77 9.33
N LEU A 130 61.03 13.92 9.83
CA LEU A 130 60.75 12.58 9.28
C LEU A 130 59.68 11.75 10.01
N GLN A 131 59.05 12.22 11.10
CA GLN A 131 58.08 11.39 11.86
C GLN A 131 56.59 11.80 11.76
N GLY A 132 56.26 12.91 11.07
CA GLY A 132 54.90 13.47 11.11
C GLY A 132 53.91 12.96 10.04
N ALA A 133 54.40 12.39 8.94
CA ALA A 133 53.55 12.06 7.78
C ALA A 133 52.81 10.70 7.91
N GLU A 134 53.39 9.77 8.67
CA GLU A 134 52.84 8.42 8.87
C GLU A 134 51.64 8.42 9.85
N SER A 135 51.62 9.33 10.83
CA SER A 135 50.56 9.38 11.85
C SER A 135 49.22 9.91 11.32
N VAL A 136 49.21 10.82 10.34
CA VAL A 136 47.97 11.38 9.77
C VAL A 136 47.36 10.43 8.75
N CYS A 137 48.19 9.71 8.00
CA CYS A 137 47.74 8.75 6.99
C CYS A 137 47.12 7.49 7.64
N GLY A 138 47.65 7.03 8.78
CA GLY A 138 47.06 5.92 9.54
C GLY A 138 45.66 6.22 10.06
N SER A 139 45.43 7.44 10.57
CA SER A 139 44.12 7.85 11.11
C SER A 139 43.00 7.87 10.05
N VAL A 140 43.30 8.36 8.84
CA VAL A 140 42.31 8.38 7.74
C VAL A 140 41.97 6.97 7.26
N VAL A 141 42.95 6.07 7.24
CA VAL A 141 42.72 4.66 6.86
C VAL A 141 41.85 3.96 7.90
N ASP A 142 42.11 4.16 9.18
CA ASP A 142 41.28 3.60 10.26
C ASP A 142 39.84 4.16 10.23
N GLU A 143 39.66 5.45 9.94
CA GLU A 143 38.32 6.06 9.78
C GLU A 143 37.57 5.47 8.59
N LEU A 144 38.24 5.29 7.44
CA LEU A 144 37.64 4.64 6.27
C LEU A 144 37.31 3.17 6.52
N LEU A 145 38.13 2.47 7.30
CA LEU A 145 37.87 1.09 7.69
C LEU A 145 36.62 1.00 8.58
N LEU A 146 36.52 1.86 9.60
CA LEU A 146 35.33 1.99 10.45
C LEU A 146 34.07 2.30 9.64
N GLN A 147 34.18 3.17 8.64
CA GLN A 147 33.06 3.48 7.74
C GLN A 147 32.66 2.27 6.89
N ALA A 148 33.65 1.53 6.36
CA ALA A 148 33.40 0.32 5.57
C ALA A 148 32.74 -0.78 6.40
N GLU A 149 33.19 -1.00 7.65
CA GLU A 149 32.59 -1.95 8.59
C GLU A 149 31.14 -1.56 8.95
N ALA A 150 30.87 -0.27 9.15
CA ALA A 150 29.51 0.21 9.41
C ALA A 150 28.60 0.02 8.18
N GLN A 151 29.11 0.26 6.97
CA GLN A 151 28.38 0.01 5.73
C GLN A 151 28.12 -1.49 5.51
N GLU A 152 29.07 -2.36 5.83
CA GLU A 152 28.89 -3.81 5.79
C GLU A 152 27.76 -4.26 6.72
N ALA A 153 27.72 -3.74 7.95
CA ALA A 153 26.64 -4.04 8.89
C ALA A 153 25.26 -3.65 8.34
N ILE A 154 25.12 -2.45 7.76
CA ILE A 154 23.87 -1.99 7.14
C ILE A 154 23.47 -2.88 5.96
N ILE A 155 24.42 -3.23 5.09
CA ILE A 155 24.16 -4.13 3.96
C ILE A 155 23.72 -5.50 4.46
N GLY A 156 24.35 -6.01 5.52
CA GLY A 156 23.96 -7.26 6.17
C GLY A 156 22.53 -7.22 6.71
N ASP A 157 22.16 -6.15 7.41
CA ASP A 157 20.81 -5.96 7.95
C ASP A 157 19.75 -5.91 6.84
N VAL A 158 20.02 -5.16 5.75
CA VAL A 158 19.12 -5.07 4.60
C VAL A 158 19.01 -6.41 3.87
N SER A 159 20.13 -7.13 3.71
CA SER A 159 20.14 -8.45 3.07
C SER A 159 19.31 -9.45 3.86
N ASN A 160 19.45 -9.47 5.20
CA ASN A 160 18.64 -10.30 6.08
C ASN A 160 17.14 -9.97 5.97
N LEU A 161 16.79 -8.68 5.90
CA LEU A 161 15.40 -8.28 5.69
C LEU A 161 14.85 -8.78 4.33
N CYS A 162 15.67 -8.75 3.28
CA CYS A 162 15.32 -9.33 1.99
C CYS A 162 15.13 -10.85 2.07
N ASP A 163 16.02 -11.57 2.74
CA ASP A 163 15.91 -13.02 2.93
C ASP A 163 14.62 -13.39 3.68
N ILE A 164 14.27 -12.65 4.73
CA ILE A 164 13.02 -12.84 5.48
C ILE A 164 11.80 -12.60 4.58
N ALA A 165 11.82 -11.51 3.79
CA ALA A 165 10.73 -11.19 2.88
C ALA A 165 10.56 -12.27 1.80
N GLU A 166 11.66 -12.77 1.25
CA GLU A 166 11.64 -13.84 0.24
C GLU A 166 11.14 -15.16 0.83
N ALA A 167 11.52 -15.49 2.07
CA ALA A 167 11.00 -16.66 2.78
C ALA A 167 9.48 -16.57 3.01
N MET A 168 8.97 -15.41 3.46
CA MET A 168 7.53 -15.19 3.65
C MET A 168 6.74 -15.29 2.34
N CYS A 169 7.26 -14.68 1.26
CA CYS A 169 6.65 -14.77 -0.07
C CYS A 169 6.62 -16.21 -0.58
N SER A 170 7.74 -16.94 -0.42
CA SER A 170 7.84 -18.34 -0.83
C SER A 170 6.85 -19.22 -0.06
N GLU A 171 6.76 -19.07 1.26
CA GLU A 171 5.81 -19.80 2.08
C GLU A 171 4.36 -19.53 1.67
N GLN A 172 4.02 -18.26 1.38
CA GLN A 172 2.69 -17.89 0.91
C GLN A 172 2.38 -18.46 -0.48
N GLU A 173 3.34 -18.45 -1.40
CA GLU A 173 3.20 -19.04 -2.73
C GLU A 173 2.99 -20.56 -2.66
N GLU A 174 3.76 -21.24 -1.81
CA GLU A 174 3.61 -22.67 -1.57
C GLU A 174 2.24 -22.98 -0.96
N GLN A 175 1.78 -22.17 0.01
CA GLN A 175 0.47 -22.33 0.62
C GLN A 175 -0.67 -22.17 -0.40
N ILE A 176 -0.59 -21.16 -1.28
CA ILE A 176 -1.58 -20.95 -2.34
C ILE A 176 -1.55 -22.13 -3.31
N THR A 177 -0.37 -22.52 -3.76
CA THR A 177 -0.18 -23.67 -4.66
C THR A 177 -0.77 -24.94 -4.06
N GLN A 178 -0.48 -25.27 -2.80
CA GLN A 178 -1.06 -26.42 -2.11
C GLN A 178 -2.58 -26.31 -2.02
N SER A 179 -3.11 -25.14 -1.66
CA SER A 179 -4.57 -24.95 -1.57
C SER A 179 -5.28 -25.17 -2.91
N LEU A 180 -4.62 -24.84 -4.02
CA LEU A 180 -5.11 -25.08 -5.38
C LEU A 180 -5.07 -26.56 -5.74
N LEU A 181 -3.99 -27.27 -5.39
CA LEU A 181 -3.82 -28.70 -5.65
C LEU A 181 -4.78 -29.56 -4.80
N ASP A 182 -5.06 -29.15 -3.58
CA ASP A 182 -5.95 -29.87 -2.65
C ASP A 182 -7.44 -29.65 -2.94
N LEU A 183 -7.79 -28.88 -3.98
CA LEU A 183 -9.21 -28.69 -4.31
C LEU A 183 -9.82 -30.01 -4.80
N PRO A 184 -11.00 -30.41 -4.26
CA PRO A 184 -11.66 -31.65 -4.62
C PRO A 184 -12.15 -31.69 -6.08
N ILE A 185 -12.15 -30.54 -6.77
CA ILE A 185 -12.43 -30.46 -8.21
C ILE A 185 -11.36 -31.15 -9.07
N TRP A 186 -10.14 -31.32 -8.56
CA TRP A 186 -9.05 -31.96 -9.30
C TRP A 186 -9.14 -33.49 -9.30
N GLY A 187 -10.01 -34.08 -8.46
CA GLY A 187 -10.47 -35.48 -8.54
C GLY A 187 -9.41 -36.54 -8.84
N SER A 188 -9.84 -37.70 -9.35
CA SER A 188 -8.92 -38.59 -10.08
C SER A 188 -8.72 -38.01 -11.49
N PRO A 189 -7.48 -37.89 -11.99
CA PRO A 189 -7.23 -37.44 -13.36
C PRO A 189 -8.04 -38.22 -14.41
N GLN A 190 -8.36 -39.48 -14.14
CA GLN A 190 -9.19 -40.33 -15.01
C GLN A 190 -10.68 -39.92 -14.98
N GLU A 191 -11.23 -39.53 -13.82
CA GLU A 191 -12.62 -39.06 -13.70
C GLU A 191 -12.82 -37.72 -14.40
N LEU A 192 -11.82 -36.83 -14.28
CA LEU A 192 -11.83 -35.52 -14.93
C LEU A 192 -11.77 -35.66 -16.46
N MET A 193 -10.92 -36.56 -16.97
CA MET A 193 -10.87 -36.89 -18.40
C MET A 193 -12.18 -37.51 -18.90
N ASN A 194 -12.78 -38.42 -18.14
CA ASN A 194 -14.05 -39.05 -18.51
C ASN A 194 -15.20 -38.03 -18.55
N SER A 195 -15.27 -37.09 -17.59
CA SER A 195 -16.28 -36.03 -17.59
C SER A 195 -16.14 -35.02 -18.74
N LEU A 196 -14.93 -34.85 -19.30
CA LEU A 196 -14.68 -33.95 -20.43
C LEU A 196 -14.81 -34.64 -21.80
N CYS A 197 -14.69 -35.98 -21.83
CA CYS A 197 -14.79 -36.78 -23.05
C CYS A 197 -16.16 -37.43 -23.27
N ASP A 198 -17.11 -37.29 -22.34
CA ASP A 198 -18.49 -37.69 -22.57
C ASP A 198 -19.21 -36.65 -23.48
N PRO A 199 -19.77 -37.08 -24.64
CA PRO A 199 -20.42 -36.21 -25.63
C PRO A 199 -21.85 -35.76 -25.26
#